data_AF-A0A0N0DPG5-F1
#
_entry.id   AF-A0A0N0DPG5-F1
#
_cell.length_a   1.000
_cell.length_b   1.000
_cell.length_c   1.000
_cell.angle_alpha   90.00
_cell.angle_beta   90.00
_cell.angle_gamma   90.00
#
_symmetry.space_group_name_H-M   'P 1'
#
loop_
_entity.id
_entity.type
_entity.pdbx_description
1 polymer ?
#
loop_
_entity_poly.entity_id
_entity_poly.type
_entity_poly.pdbx_seq_one_letter_code
_entity_poly.pdbx_strand_id
1 'polypeptide(L)' 'MKQFILDCIGDRDDFTITITFSNGDKIDFFQVYDDCSETANAIDLVEVGTDFRHLVNLDYVVHVRLNV' A
#
# COMPACT_ATOMS: atom_id res chain seq x y z
N MET A 1 -4.20 5.38 -8.53
CA MET A 1 -3.70 4.24 -7.71
C MET A 1 -3.54 4.65 -6.25
N LYS A 2 -2.83 5.73 -5.94
CA LYS A 2 -2.70 6.25 -4.57
C LYS A 2 -4.04 6.40 -3.84
N GLN A 3 -4.98 7.15 -4.42
CA GLN A 3 -6.31 7.34 -3.83
C GLN A 3 -7.04 6.02 -3.58
N PHE A 4 -6.94 5.06 -4.51
CA PHE A 4 -7.56 3.74 -4.32
C PHE A 4 -6.98 3.00 -3.10
N ILE A 5 -5.66 3.04 -2.91
CA ILE A 5 -5.01 2.45 -1.73
C ILE A 5 -5.50 3.14 -0.46
N LEU A 6 -5.51 4.48 -0.44
CA LEU A 6 -6.04 5.26 0.68
C LEU A 6 -7.51 4.93 0.97
N ASP A 7 -8.35 4.79 -0.05
CA ASP A 7 -9.78 4.46 0.13
C ASP A 7 -9.98 3.03 0.66
N CYS A 8 -9.07 2.11 0.35
CA CYS A 8 -9.15 0.71 0.80
C CYS A 8 -8.80 0.52 2.27
N ILE A 9 -7.72 1.15 2.74
CA ILE A 9 -7.15 0.93 4.10
C ILE A 9 -7.18 2.18 4.99
N GLY A 10 -7.40 3.37 4.45
CA GLY A 10 -7.18 4.65 5.12
C GLY A 10 -8.11 5.00 6.28
N ASP A 11 -9.05 4.14 6.67
CA ASP A 11 -9.91 4.32 7.85
C ASP A 11 -10.47 2.97 8.37
N ARG A 12 -9.86 1.85 7.96
CA ARG A 12 -10.45 0.52 8.21
C ARG A 12 -9.38 -0.49 8.63
N ASP A 13 -9.45 -0.90 9.90
CA ASP A 13 -8.51 -1.86 10.50
C ASP A 13 -8.71 -3.31 10.00
N ASP A 14 -9.81 -3.57 9.30
CA ASP A 14 -10.25 -4.92 8.94
C ASP A 14 -9.78 -5.37 7.54
N PHE A 15 -9.24 -4.45 6.74
CA PHE A 15 -8.89 -4.72 5.35
C PHE A 15 -7.38 -4.75 5.15
N THR A 16 -6.93 -5.66 4.29
CA THR A 16 -5.56 -5.67 3.79
C THR A 16 -5.57 -5.57 2.28
N ILE A 17 -4.47 -5.07 1.71
CA ILE A 17 -4.27 -5.06 0.26
C ILE A 17 -3.02 -5.86 -0.08
N THR A 18 -3.04 -6.55 -1.21
CA THR A 18 -1.85 -7.11 -1.84
C THR A 18 -1.40 -6.19 -2.96
N ILE A 19 -0.18 -5.66 -2.88
CA ILE A 19 0.45 -4.90 -3.97
C ILE A 19 1.39 -5.83 -4.73
N THR A 20 1.23 -5.90 -6.06
CA THR A 20 2.19 -6.55 -6.97
C THR A 20 3.05 -5.49 -7.64
N PHE A 21 4.37 -5.69 -7.58
CA PHE A 21 5.36 -4.81 -8.17
C PHE A 21 5.81 -5.28 -9.56
N SER A 22 6.40 -4.38 -10.32
CA SER A 22 6.89 -4.64 -11.69
C SER A 22 7.97 -5.72 -11.78
N ASN A 23 8.68 -6.00 -10.69
CA ASN A 23 9.63 -7.11 -10.59
C ASN A 23 8.95 -8.46 -10.29
N GLY A 24 7.64 -8.48 -10.09
CA GLY A 24 6.85 -9.67 -9.75
C GLY A 24 6.64 -9.90 -8.26
N ASP A 25 7.31 -9.13 -7.39
CA ASP A 25 7.15 -9.26 -5.94
C ASP A 25 5.74 -8.87 -5.49
N LYS A 26 5.31 -9.49 -4.40
CA LYS A 26 3.99 -9.27 -3.79
C LYS A 26 4.15 -9.07 -2.31
N ILE A 27 3.57 -8.00 -1.79
CA ILE A 27 3.59 -7.67 -0.37
C ILE A 27 2.17 -7.29 0.05
N ASP A 28 1.78 -7.77 1.24
CA ASP A 28 0.49 -7.49 1.86
C ASP A 28 0.63 -6.35 2.86
N PHE A 29 -0.27 -5.36 2.80
CA PHE A 29 -0.27 -4.17 3.65
C PHE A 29 -1.61 -4.00 4.34
N PHE A 30 -1.60 -3.54 5.59
CA PHE A 30 -2.83 -3.33 6.39
C PHE A 30 -3.06 -1.89 6.84
N GLN A 31 -2.05 -1.02 6.70
CA GLN A 31 -2.14 0.34 7.19
C GLN A 31 -1.36 1.30 6.29
N VAL A 32 -1.91 2.50 6.13
CA VAL A 32 -1.20 3.66 5.61
C VAL A 32 -0.59 4.41 6.80
N TYR A 33 0.74 4.51 6.82
CA TYR A 33 1.46 5.24 7.87
C TYR A 33 1.52 6.73 7.57
N ASP A 34 1.89 7.07 6.34
CA ASP A 34 1.94 8.44 5.82
C ASP A 34 1.49 8.42 4.36
N ASP A 35 0.57 9.31 4.02
CA ASP A 35 0.10 9.45 2.65
C ASP A 35 1.12 10.19 1.78
N CYS A 36 2.20 10.78 2.35
CA CYS A 36 3.19 11.56 1.62
C CYS A 36 2.52 12.60 0.70
N SER A 37 1.66 13.46 1.27
CA SER A 37 0.88 14.47 0.53
C SER A 37 1.69 15.34 -0.45
N GLU A 38 2.97 15.58 -0.19
CA GLU A 38 3.87 16.35 -1.06
C GLU A 38 4.33 15.59 -2.33
N THR A 39 4.18 14.26 -2.36
CA THR A 39 4.63 13.39 -3.46
C THR A 39 3.51 12.48 -3.96
N ALA A 40 2.96 12.82 -5.13
CA ALA A 40 1.82 12.10 -5.72
C ALA A 40 2.04 10.59 -5.98
N ASN A 41 3.30 10.16 -6.16
CA ASN A 41 3.67 8.78 -6.51
C ASN A 41 4.28 7.99 -5.35
N ALA A 42 4.27 8.52 -4.13
CA ALA A 42 4.77 7.81 -2.96
C ALA A 42 3.67 7.63 -1.90
N ILE A 43 3.79 6.56 -1.13
CA ILE A 43 2.97 6.27 0.05
C ILE A 43 3.78 5.39 1.03
N ASP A 44 3.67 5.65 2.33
CA ASP A 44 4.30 4.81 3.36
C ASP A 44 3.26 3.80 3.89
N LEU A 45 3.57 2.51 3.77
CA LEU A 45 2.68 1.40 4.10
C LEU A 45 3.31 0.43 5.10
N VAL A 46 2.48 -0.14 5.98
CA VAL A 46 2.90 -1.14 6.98
C VAL A 46 2.55 -2.55 6.51
N GLU A 47 3.56 -3.44 6.50
CA GLU A 47 3.43 -4.82 6.01
C GLU A 47 2.76 -5.75 7.04
N VAL A 48 1.84 -6.60 6.58
CA VAL A 48 1.10 -7.55 7.41
C VAL A 48 2.04 -8.52 8.13
N GLY A 49 1.81 -8.73 9.43
CA GLY A 49 2.56 -9.70 10.23
C GLY A 49 3.99 -9.27 10.57
N THR A 50 4.36 -8.03 10.26
CA THR A 50 5.66 -7.43 10.58
C THR A 50 5.47 -6.01 11.12
N ASP A 51 6.54 -5.43 11.68
CA ASP A 51 6.60 -4.00 12.01
C ASP A 51 7.34 -3.19 10.93
N PHE A 52 7.53 -3.77 9.73
CA PHE A 52 8.26 -3.11 8.66
C PHE A 52 7.39 -2.08 7.94
N ARG A 53 8.02 -0.92 7.69
CA ARG A 53 7.45 0.19 6.94
C ARG A 53 8.14 0.28 5.60
N HIS A 54 7.34 0.54 4.57
CA HIS A 54 7.79 0.56 3.20
C HIS A 54 7.39 1.88 2.56
N LEU A 55 8.38 2.68 2.17
CA LEU A 55 8.14 3.81 1.27
C LEU A 55 7.93 3.26 -0.14
N VAL A 56 6.68 3.08 -0.52
CA VAL A 56 6.27 2.50 -1.79
C VAL A 56 6.23 3.56 -2.87
N ASN A 57 7.04 3.37 -3.92
CA ASN A 57 6.93 4.14 -5.16
C ASN A 57 5.90 3.48 -6.10
N LEU A 58 4.79 4.20 -6.32
CA LEU A 58 3.63 3.76 -7.09
C LEU A 58 3.91 3.61 -8.58
N ASP A 59 4.99 4.18 -9.11
CA ASP A 59 5.40 4.00 -10.51
C ASP A 59 5.81 2.54 -10.81
N TYR A 60 6.19 1.78 -9.78
CA TYR A 60 6.55 0.36 -9.90
C TYR A 60 5.41 -0.59 -9.55
N VAL A 61 4.24 -0.07 -9.16
CA VAL A 61 3.08 -0.90 -8.84
C VAL A 61 2.35 -1.26 -10.12
N VAL A 62 2.17 -2.56 -10.36
CA VAL A 62 1.44 -3.06 -11.53
C VAL A 62 0.01 -3.45 -11.21
N HIS A 63 -0.28 -3.82 -9.96
CA HIS A 63 -1.59 -4.31 -9.56
C HIS A 63 -1.80 -4.17 -8.05
N VAL A 64 -3.02 -3.82 -7.64
CA VAL A 64 -3.45 -3.77 -6.24
C VAL A 64 -4.72 -4.59 -6.09
N ARG A 65 -4.75 -5.52 -5.14
CA ARG A 65 -5.93 -6.34 -4.81
C ARG A 65 -6.37 -6.04 -3.38
N LEU A 66 -7.66 -5.77 -3.17
CA LEU A 66 -8.25 -5.77 -1.84
C LEU A 66 -8.48 -7.21 -1.38
N ASN A 67 -8.04 -7.53 -0.16
CA ASN A 67 -8.32 -8.80 0.49
C ASN A 67 -9.52 -8.60 1.44
N VAL A 68 -10.55 -9.43 1.29
CA VAL A 68 -11.85 -9.38 2.01
C VAL A 68 -12.08 -10.69 2.75
#